data_AF-A0A375HXJ7-F1
#
_entry.id   AF-A0A375HXJ7-F1
#
_cell.length_a   1.000
_cell.length_b   1.000
_cell.length_c   1.000
_cell.angle_alpha   90.00
_cell.angle_beta   90.00
_cell.angle_gamma   90.00
#
_symmetry.space_group_name_H-M   'P 1'
#
loop_
_entity.id
_entity.type
_entity.pdbx_description
1 polymer ?
#
loop_
_entity_poly.entity_id
_entity_poly.type
_entity_poly.pdbx_seq_one_letter_code
_entity_poly.pdbx_strand_id
1 'polypeptide(L)'
;MSLATLHTDARRAAIRVKQAPARLAARLCGVDPALALHMHEWLTAPPHLAQEMPQSFSSGAAAACFALVKISVDKPAIFWGALFAFLSLPLWLALRWI
;
A
#
# COMPACT_ATOMS: atom_id res chain seq x y z
N MET A 1 9.23 -21.48 -22.31
CA MET A 1 9.35 -20.31 -21.40
C MET A 1 10.74 -20.33 -20.78
N SER A 2 11.49 -19.23 -20.86
CA SER A 2 12.89 -19.16 -20.42
C SER A 2 13.00 -18.72 -18.95
N LEU A 3 13.97 -19.23 -18.20
CA LEU A 3 14.23 -18.84 -16.81
C LEU A 3 14.39 -17.32 -16.63
N ALA A 4 15.00 -16.64 -17.60
CA ALA A 4 15.17 -15.18 -17.59
C ALA A 4 13.83 -14.42 -17.66
N THR A 5 12.85 -14.95 -18.39
CA THR A 5 11.50 -14.36 -18.47
C THR A 5 10.75 -14.51 -17.14
N LEU A 6 10.92 -15.64 -16.46
CA LEU A 6 10.26 -15.91 -15.18
C LEU A 6 10.79 -15.01 -14.04
N HIS A 7 12.10 -14.77 -13.97
CA HIS A 7 12.69 -13.84 -13.00
C HIS A 7 12.23 -12.39 -13.21
N THR A 8 12.09 -11.97 -14.47
CA THR A 8 11.65 -10.62 -14.82
C THR A 8 10.18 -10.41 -14.41
N ASP A 9 9.32 -11.39 -14.69
CA ASP A 9 7.91 -11.33 -14.32
C ASP A 9 7.69 -11.40 -12.81
N ALA A 10 8.45 -12.26 -12.11
CA ALA A 10 8.42 -12.33 -10.65
C ALA A 10 8.81 -10.99 -10.01
N ARG A 11 9.83 -10.31 -10.54
CA ARG A 11 10.25 -8.98 -10.05
C ARG A 11 9.17 -7.92 -10.29
N ARG A 12 8.54 -7.92 -11.48
CA ARG A 12 7.42 -7.01 -11.78
C ARG A 12 6.21 -7.29 -10.90
N ALA A 13 5.89 -8.55 -10.66
CA ALA A 13 4.81 -8.95 -9.76
C ALA A 13 5.10 -8.49 -8.33
N ALA A 14 6.32 -8.69 -7.84
CA ALA A 14 6.73 -8.22 -6.52
C ALA A 14 6.62 -6.69 -6.37
N ILE A 15 7.00 -5.92 -7.39
CA ILE A 15 6.83 -4.45 -7.38
C ILE A 15 5.34 -4.08 -7.32
N ARG A 16 4.49 -4.75 -8.12
CA ARG A 16 3.04 -4.50 -8.09
C ARG A 16 2.43 -4.83 -6.73
N VAL A 17 2.83 -5.93 -6.11
CA VAL A 17 2.37 -6.33 -4.77
C VAL A 17 2.80 -5.30 -3.73
N LYS A 18 4.01 -4.74 -3.83
CA LYS A 18 4.49 -3.68 -2.94
C LYS A 18 3.75 -2.35 -3.11
N GLN A 19 3.32 -2.01 -4.33
CA GLN A 19 2.59 -0.77 -4.62
C GLN A 19 1.07 -0.88 -4.45
N ALA A 20 0.52 -2.11 -4.38
CA ALA A 20 -0.91 -2.32 -4.22
C ALA A 20 -1.51 -1.67 -2.95
N PRO A 21 -0.85 -1.74 -1.78
CA PRO A 21 -1.32 -1.04 -0.58
C PRO A 21 -1.45 0.46 -0.75
N ALA A 22 -0.51 1.12 -1.45
CA ALA A 22 -0.55 2.55 -1.66
C ALA A 22 -1.76 2.97 -2.51
N ARG A 23 -2.08 2.20 -3.56
CA ARG A 23 -3.26 2.42 -4.39
C ARG A 23 -4.57 2.16 -3.64
N LEU A 24 -4.58 1.18 -2.74
CA LEU A 24 -5.73 0.89 -1.88
C LEU A 24 -5.94 2.00 -0.84
N ALA A 25 -4.87 2.45 -0.18
CA ALA A 25 -4.91 3.57 0.75
C ALA A 25 -5.43 4.85 0.08
N ALA A 26 -4.97 5.15 -1.14
CA ALA A 26 -5.49 6.27 -1.94
C ALA A 26 -7.01 6.20 -2.12
N ARG A 27 -7.52 5.02 -2.50
CA ARG A 27 -8.97 4.80 -2.69
C ARG A 27 -9.75 4.90 -1.38
N LEU A 28 -9.22 4.36 -0.28
CA LEU A 28 -9.87 4.41 1.04
C LEU A 28 -9.91 5.84 1.60
N CYS A 29 -8.87 6.63 1.36
CA CYS A 29 -8.77 8.00 1.85
C CYS A 29 -9.32 9.05 0.87
N GLY A 30 -9.73 8.67 -0.35
CA GLY A 30 -10.21 9.61 -1.37
C GLY A 30 -9.11 10.54 -1.90
N VAL A 31 -7.86 10.08 -1.91
CA VAL A 31 -6.68 10.84 -2.33
C VAL A 31 -6.24 10.41 -3.74
N ASP A 32 -5.60 11.30 -4.48
CA ASP A 32 -5.03 10.97 -5.79
C ASP A 32 -4.05 9.78 -5.69
N PRO A 33 -4.23 8.69 -6.45
CA PRO A 33 -3.30 7.56 -6.48
C PRO A 33 -1.87 7.95 -6.87
N ALA A 34 -1.67 9.02 -7.66
CA ALA A 34 -0.32 9.52 -7.96
C ALA A 34 0.37 10.05 -6.70
N LEU A 35 -0.36 10.76 -5.83
CA LEU A 35 0.16 11.26 -4.56
C LEU A 35 0.53 10.10 -3.63
N ALA A 36 -0.31 9.06 -3.55
CA ALA A 36 -0.03 7.89 -2.72
C ALA A 36 1.18 7.06 -3.21
N LEU A 37 1.40 7.00 -4.53
CA LEU A 37 2.61 6.40 -5.09
C LEU A 37 3.85 7.22 -4.74
N HIS A 38 3.75 8.55 -4.82
CA HIS A 38 4.82 9.46 -4.36
C HIS A 38 5.16 9.26 -2.88
N MET A 39 4.16 9.05 -2.02
CA MET A 39 4.37 8.73 -0.60
C MET A 39 5.11 7.39 -0.43
N HIS A 40 4.74 6.36 -1.20
CA HIS A 40 5.39 5.06 -1.16
C HIS A 40 6.84 5.12 -1.62
N GLU A 41 7.10 5.87 -2.69
CA GLU A 41 8.45 6.11 -3.20
C GLU A 41 9.31 6.86 -2.19
N TRP A 42 8.77 7.90 -1.55
CA TRP A 42 9.46 8.63 -0.48
C TRP A 42 9.77 7.72 0.73
N LEU A 43 8.83 6.87 1.14
CA LEU A 43 9.01 5.94 2.26
C LEU A 43 9.98 4.78 1.96
N THR A 44 10.12 4.41 0.70
CA THR A 44 11.04 3.34 0.26
C THR A 44 12.37 3.88 -0.25
N ALA A 45 12.52 5.21 -0.32
CA ALA A 45 13.74 5.88 -0.70
C ALA A 45 14.85 5.55 0.31
N PRO A 46 16.10 5.38 -0.15
CA PRO A 46 17.23 5.21 0.74
C PRO A 46 17.37 6.38 1.73
N PRO A 47 17.89 6.14 2.95
CA PRO A 47 17.99 7.18 3.99
C PRO A 47 18.86 8.39 3.60
N HIS A 48 19.76 8.25 2.62
CA HIS A 48 20.55 9.37 2.10
C HIS A 48 19.78 10.27 1.12
N LEU A 49 18.61 9.82 0.65
CA LEU A 49 17.66 10.55 -0.21
C LEU A 49 16.38 10.92 0.57
N ALA A 50 16.32 10.63 1.88
CA ALA A 50 15.20 10.98 2.73
C ALA A 50 15.19 12.50 2.95
N GLN A 51 14.69 13.20 1.95
CA GLN A 51 14.44 14.63 1.95
C GLN A 51 13.32 14.95 2.95
N GLU A 52 13.27 16.20 3.42
CA GLU A 52 12.26 16.67 4.35
C GLU A 52 10.83 16.31 3.89
N MET A 53 9.98 15.89 4.83
CA MET A 53 8.66 15.34 4.49
C MET A 53 7.80 16.40 3.77
N PRO A 54 7.33 16.14 2.54
CA PRO A 54 6.51 17.09 1.79
C PRO A 54 5.24 17.50 2.56
N GLN A 55 4.93 18.80 2.60
CA GLN A 55 3.72 19.30 3.26
C GLN A 55 2.41 18.78 2.63
N SER A 56 2.45 18.35 1.37
CA SER A 56 1.34 17.68 0.71
C SER A 56 0.95 16.35 1.39
N PHE A 57 1.84 15.78 2.21
CA PHE A 57 1.58 14.53 2.94
C PHE A 57 0.98 14.76 4.33
N SER A 58 1.10 15.97 4.90
CA SER A 58 0.71 16.26 6.29
C SER A 58 -0.69 16.88 6.43
N SER A 59 -1.42 17.10 5.33
CA SER A 59 -2.72 17.79 5.36
C SER A 59 -3.90 16.84 5.11
N GLY A 60 -4.95 16.97 5.95
CA GLY A 60 -6.25 16.34 5.75
C GLY A 60 -6.20 14.82 5.50
N ALA A 61 -6.92 14.37 4.47
CA ALA A 61 -6.98 12.96 4.08
C ALA A 61 -5.63 12.40 3.59
N ALA A 62 -4.71 13.26 3.13
CA ALA A 62 -3.37 12.84 2.72
C ALA A 62 -2.54 12.36 3.91
N ALA A 63 -2.73 12.91 5.10
CA ALA A 63 -2.05 12.44 6.32
C ALA A 63 -2.50 11.04 6.74
N ALA A 64 -3.80 10.75 6.65
CA ALA A 64 -4.34 9.42 6.89
C ALA A 64 -3.83 8.41 5.84
N CYS A 65 -3.81 8.82 4.57
CA CYS A 65 -3.25 8.01 3.48
C CYS A 65 -1.76 7.71 3.73
N PHE A 66 -0.97 8.72 4.10
CA PHE A 66 0.45 8.56 4.40
C PHE A 66 0.69 7.58 5.55
N ALA A 67 -0.10 7.63 6.62
CA ALA A 67 0.00 6.69 7.73
C ALA A 67 -0.25 5.24 7.30
N LEU A 68 -1.28 5.01 6.46
CA LEU A 68 -1.58 3.69 5.90
C LEU A 68 -0.45 3.18 4.99
N VAL A 69 0.07 4.04 4.12
CA VAL A 69 1.20 3.71 3.24
C VAL A 69 2.43 3.36 4.08
N LYS A 70 2.73 4.13 5.14
CA LYS A 70 3.83 3.86 6.07
C LYS A 70 3.70 2.50 6.75
N ILE A 71 2.52 2.17 7.29
CA ILE A 71 2.27 0.85 7.89
C ILE A 71 2.48 -0.26 6.86
N SER A 72 2.06 -0.04 5.61
CA SER A 72 2.24 -1.03 4.54
C SER A 72 3.71 -1.27 4.15
N VAL A 73 4.55 -0.24 4.28
CA VAL A 73 5.99 -0.32 3.99
C VAL A 73 6.73 -0.97 5.16
N ASP A 74 6.48 -0.51 6.39
CA ASP A 74 7.18 -1.01 7.58
C ASP A 74 6.73 -2.43 7.97
N LYS A 75 5.43 -2.71 7.87
CA LYS A 75 4.80 -3.96 8.35
C LYS A 75 3.74 -4.46 7.35
N PRO A 76 4.14 -4.92 6.16
CA PRO A 76 3.21 -5.38 5.13
C PRO A 76 2.29 -6.51 5.61
N ALA A 77 2.80 -7.42 6.46
CA ALA A 77 2.00 -8.50 7.03
C ALA A 77 0.81 -8.00 7.86
N ILE A 78 0.99 -6.92 8.62
CA ILE A 78 -0.07 -6.32 9.43
C ILE A 78 -1.11 -5.65 8.53
N PHE A 79 -0.67 -4.93 7.50
CA PHE A 79 -1.58 -4.30 6.53
C PHE A 79 -2.48 -5.34 5.84
N TRP A 80 -1.88 -6.42 5.31
CA TRP A 80 -2.65 -7.49 4.68
C TRP A 80 -3.53 -8.24 5.68
N GLY A 81 -3.03 -8.52 6.88
CA GLY A 81 -3.82 -9.15 7.95
C GLY A 81 -5.06 -8.33 8.32
N ALA A 82 -4.91 -7.01 8.48
CA ALA A 82 -6.03 -6.10 8.76
C ALA A 82 -7.01 -6.05 7.58
N LEU A 83 -6.52 -6.02 6.35
CA LEU A 83 -7.37 -6.04 5.15
C LEU A 83 -8.19 -7.34 5.05
N PHE A 84 -7.56 -8.49 5.28
CA PHE A 84 -8.27 -9.77 5.29
C PHE A 84 -9.26 -9.88 6.45
N ALA A 85 -8.92 -9.37 7.64
CA ALA A 85 -9.85 -9.32 8.76
C ALA A 85 -11.07 -8.43 8.49
N PHE A 86 -10.86 -7.28 7.84
CA PHE A 86 -11.94 -6.38 7.44
C PHE A 86 -12.86 -7.02 6.39
N LEU A 87 -12.31 -7.79 5.45
CA LEU A 87 -13.08 -8.53 4.43
C LEU A 87 -13.73 -9.81 4.99
N SER A 88 -13.13 -10.46 5.99
CA SER A 88 -13.66 -11.69 6.58
C SER A 88 -14.87 -11.42 7.46
N LEU A 89 -14.93 -10.28 8.16
CA LEU A 89 -16.08 -9.88 8.97
C LEU A 89 -17.42 -9.88 8.20
N PRO A 90 -17.56 -9.16 7.06
CA PRO A 90 -18.81 -9.16 6.29
C PRO A 90 -19.08 -10.51 5.64
N LEU A 91 -18.05 -11.26 5.24
CA LEU A 91 -18.21 -12.62 4.71
C LEU A 91 -18.76 -13.57 5.78
N TRP A 92 -18.22 -13.50 6.99
CA TRP A 92 -18.66 -14.30 8.12
C TRP A 92 -20.07 -13.92 8.56
N LEU A 93 -20.38 -12.62 8.53
CA LEU A 93 -21.74 -12.13 8.75
C LEU A 93 -22.69 -12.70 7.70
N ALA A 94 -22.36 -12.58 6.41
CA ALA A 94 -23.19 -13.07 5.31
C ALA A 94 -23.43 -14.58 5.37
N LEU A 95 -22.38 -15.36 5.66
CA LEU A 95 -22.46 -16.82 5.86
C LEU A 95 -23.33 -17.21 7.06
N ARG A 96 -23.42 -16.37 8.09
CA ARG A 96 -24.25 -16.64 9.26
C ARG A 96 -25.75 -16.42 9.00
N TRP A 97 -26.12 -15.69 7.95
CA TRP A 97 -27.51 -15.45 7.56
C TRP A 97 -28.01 -16.42 6.47
N ILE A 98 -27.20 -17.41 6.08
CA ILE A 98 -27.54 -18.51 5.16
C ILE A 98 -27.78 -19.77 6.00
#